data_AF-A0A432GPJ6-F1
#
_entry.id   AF-A0A432GPJ6-F1
#
_cell.length_a   1.000
_cell.length_b   1.000
_cell.length_c   1.000
_cell.angle_alpha   90.00
_cell.angle_beta   90.00
_cell.angle_gamma   90.00
#
_symmetry.space_group_name_H-M   'P 1'
#
loop_
_entity.id
_entity.type
_entity.pdbx_description
1 polymer ?
#
loop_
_entity_poly.entity_id
_entity_poly.type
_entity_poly.pdbx_seq_one_letter_code
_entity_poly.pdbx_strand_id
1 'polypeptide(L)'
;QENGYLLDPHSAVGVRAAEKNDLQTPIICLACAHPAKFGDAIRKALGSEPELPDELSQLTNLETRIKTVAADPETIKQVVLETLEARS
;
A
#
# COMPACT_ATOMS: atom_id res chain seq x y z
N GLN A 1 19.12 7.08 10.98
CA GLN A 1 18.22 7.91 10.14
C GLN A 1 18.82 9.29 10.13
N GLU A 2 19.16 9.85 8.96
CA GLU A 2 19.83 11.15 8.86
C GLU A 2 18.83 12.32 8.70
N ASN A 3 17.66 12.07 8.11
CA ASN A 3 16.76 13.14 7.63
C ASN A 3 15.44 13.24 8.42
N GLY A 4 15.20 12.34 9.39
CA GLY A 4 13.94 12.25 10.13
C GLY A 4 12.71 11.86 9.29
N TYR A 5 12.88 11.51 8.01
CA TYR A 5 11.80 11.14 7.10
C TYR A 5 11.63 9.62 7.01
N LEU A 6 10.40 9.13 7.17
CA LEU A 6 10.06 7.71 7.07
C LEU A 6 9.61 7.35 5.65
N LEU A 7 10.39 6.50 4.98
CA LEU A 7 10.10 6.02 3.63
C LEU A 7 9.30 4.72 3.68
N ASP A 8 8.30 4.60 2.80
CA ASP A 8 7.70 3.31 2.47
C ASP A 8 8.72 2.46 1.66
N PRO A 9 8.55 1.12 1.58
CA PRO A 9 9.50 0.25 0.89
C PRO A 9 9.71 0.60 -0.59
N HIS A 10 8.70 1.14 -1.30
CA HIS A 10 8.83 1.55 -2.70
C HIS A 10 9.69 2.80 -2.82
N SER A 11 9.43 3.81 -1.99
CA SER A 11 10.24 5.04 -1.92
C SER A 11 11.69 4.73 -1.53
N ALA A 12 11.91 3.82 -0.58
CA ALA A 12 13.24 3.41 -0.13
C ALA A 12 14.06 2.77 -1.26
N VAL A 13 13.43 1.96 -2.13
CA VAL A 13 14.10 1.41 -3.32
C VAL A 13 14.53 2.52 -4.28
N GLY A 14 13.66 3.50 -4.53
CA GLY A 14 13.99 4.65 -5.39
C GLY A 14 15.16 5.47 -4.87
N VAL A 15 15.13 5.82 -3.58
CA VAL A 15 16.23 6.56 -2.92
C VAL A 15 17.52 5.76 -2.96
N ARG A 16 17.46 4.46 -2.65
CA ARG A 16 18.66 3.61 -2.67
C ARG A 16 19.26 3.46 -4.07
N ALA A 17 18.43 3.42 -5.11
CA ALA A 17 18.91 3.41 -6.49
C ALA A 17 19.59 4.74 -6.83
N ALA A 18 19.01 5.88 -6.44
CA ALA A 18 19.60 7.20 -6.66
C ALA A 18 20.98 7.34 -5.98
N GLU A 19 21.08 6.95 -4.70
CA GLU A 19 22.34 6.98 -3.94
C GLU A 19 23.48 6.19 -4.60
N LYS A 20 23.14 5.09 -5.29
CA LYS A 20 24.14 4.21 -5.92
C LYS A 20 24.69 4.72 -7.25
N ASN A 21 24.04 5.69 -7.90
CA ASN A 21 24.38 6.10 -9.26
C ASN A 21 25.29 7.35 -9.37
N ASP A 22 25.72 7.95 -8.25
CA ASP A 22 26.62 9.12 -8.17
C ASP A 22 26.34 10.23 -9.21
N LEU A 23 25.05 10.52 -9.42
CA LEU A 23 24.64 11.53 -10.39
C LEU A 23 24.89 12.94 -9.83
N GLN A 24 25.54 13.79 -10.61
CA GLN A 24 25.87 15.16 -10.22
C GLN A 24 24.72 16.17 -10.44
N THR A 25 23.54 15.69 -10.85
CA THR A 25 22.34 16.49 -11.09
C THR A 25 21.31 16.24 -9.98
N PRO A 26 20.44 17.22 -9.67
CA PRO A 26 19.33 16.99 -8.73
C PRO A 26 18.49 15.77 -9.13
N ILE A 27 18.23 14.87 -8.17
CA ILE A 27 17.41 13.67 -8.37
C ILE A 27 16.09 13.83 -7.64
N ILE A 28 14.99 13.54 -8.33
CA ILE A 28 13.66 13.48 -7.73
C ILE A 28 13.28 12.00 -7.58
N CYS A 29 13.17 11.52 -6.34
CA CYS A 29 12.63 10.19 -6.05
C CYS A 29 11.13 10.29 -5.78
N LEU A 30 10.32 9.54 -6.52
CA LEU A 30 8.87 9.54 -6.34
C LEU A 30 8.47 8.74 -5.10
N ALA A 31 7.76 9.38 -4.18
CA ALA A 31 7.18 8.71 -3.03
C ALA A 31 5.85 8.06 -3.41
N CYS A 32 5.90 6.81 -3.87
CA CYS A 32 4.76 6.13 -4.49
C CYS A 32 3.64 5.76 -3.49
N ALA A 33 3.94 5.70 -2.20
CA ALA A 33 2.97 5.32 -1.17
C ALA A 33 3.28 5.94 0.20
N HIS A 34 2.24 6.02 1.04
CA HIS A 34 2.40 6.36 2.45
C HIS A 34 2.95 5.16 3.25
N PRO A 35 3.86 5.34 4.23
CA PRO A 35 4.43 4.25 5.03
C PRO A 35 3.40 3.37 5.74
N ALA A 36 2.29 3.98 6.20
CA ALA A 36 1.19 3.27 6.87
C ALA A 36 0.58 2.13 6.04
N LYS A 37 0.74 2.15 4.72
CA LYS A 37 0.26 1.06 3.84
C LYS A 37 1.10 -0.23 3.95
N PHE A 38 2.30 -0.15 4.52
CA PHE A 38 3.28 -1.23 4.55
C PHE A 38 3.89 -1.42 5.95
N GLY A 39 3.03 -1.41 6.98
CA GLY A 39 3.43 -1.50 8.39
C GLY A 39 4.38 -2.67 8.70
N ASP A 40 4.15 -3.86 8.13
CA ASP A 40 5.02 -5.01 8.33
C ASP A 40 6.45 -4.79 7.83
N ALA A 41 6.62 -4.13 6.68
CA ALA A 41 7.94 -3.82 6.14
C ALA A 41 8.67 -2.82 7.04
N ILE A 42 7.95 -1.81 7.55
CA ILE A 42 8.50 -0.84 8.50
C ILE A 42 8.88 -1.51 9.82
N ARG A 43 8.00 -2.35 10.39
CA ARG A 43 8.27 -3.12 11.62
C ARG A 43 9.50 -4.00 11.48
N LYS A 44 9.65 -4.68 10.35
CA LYS A 44 10.84 -5.51 10.08
C LYS A 44 12.13 -4.69 10.01
N ALA A 45 12.08 -3.48 9.47
CA ALA A 45 13.25 -2.62 9.29
C ALA A 45 13.62 -1.82 10.54
N LEU A 46 12.63 -1.34 11.31
CA LEU A 46 12.81 -0.37 12.39
C LEU A 46 12.37 -0.88 13.77
N GLY A 47 11.69 -2.02 13.85
CA GLY A 47 11.13 -2.57 15.09
C GLY A 47 9.85 -1.89 15.58
N SER A 48 9.40 -0.83 14.90
CA SER A 48 8.17 -0.08 15.21
C SER A 48 7.24 -0.05 14.00
N GLU A 49 5.96 0.19 14.23
CA GLU A 49 5.01 0.48 13.15
C GLU A 49 4.87 1.98 12.90
N PRO A 50 4.53 2.39 11.66
CA PRO A 50 4.15 3.76 11.37
C PRO A 50 2.82 4.09 12.05
N GLU A 51 2.63 5.34 12.45
CA GLU A 51 1.32 5.84 12.85
C GLU A 51 0.36 5.78 11.65
N LEU A 52 -0.85 5.26 11.87
CA LEU A 52 -1.91 5.31 10.88
C LEU A 52 -2.50 6.72 10.84
N PRO A 53 -2.64 7.33 9.65
CA PRO A 53 -3.48 8.51 9.47
C PRO A 53 -4.90 8.28 9.99
N ASP A 54 -5.53 9.33 10.54
CA ASP A 54 -6.87 9.27 11.13
C ASP A 54 -7.92 8.75 10.15
N GLU A 55 -7.78 9.05 8.86
CA GLU A 55 -8.71 8.58 7.82
C GLU A 55 -8.61 7.06 7.61
N LEU A 56 -7.43 6.47 7.81
CA LEU A 56 -7.21 5.03 7.68
C LEU A 56 -7.56 4.28 8.96
N SER A 57 -7.32 4.88 10.13
CA SER A 57 -7.65 4.26 11.43
C SER A 57 -9.17 4.06 11.59
N GLN A 58 -9.98 4.94 11.01
CA GLN A 58 -11.44 4.81 10.98
C GLN A 58 -11.92 3.57 10.22
N LEU A 59 -11.15 3.05 9.25
CA LEU A 59 -11.52 1.89 8.46
C LEU A 59 -11.26 0.55 9.17
N THR A 60 -10.36 0.53 10.16
CA THR A 60 -9.85 -0.71 10.78
C THR A 60 -10.95 -1.57 11.42
N ASN A 61 -12.01 -0.94 11.94
CA ASN A 61 -13.08 -1.62 12.67
C ASN A 61 -14.40 -1.73 11.88
N LEU A 62 -14.41 -1.33 10.60
CA LEU A 62 -15.60 -1.42 9.77
C LEU A 62 -15.76 -2.83 9.21
N GLU A 63 -17.01 -3.31 9.14
CA GLU A 63 -17.30 -4.57 8.46
C GLU A 63 -16.96 -4.47 6.98
N THR A 64 -16.30 -5.51 6.46
CA THR A 64 -15.97 -5.60 5.04
C THR A 64 -17.10 -6.30 4.28
N ARG A 65 -17.55 -5.70 3.17
CA ARG A 65 -18.49 -6.34 2.24
C ARG A 65 -17.72 -7.09 1.16
N ILE A 66 -17.43 -8.36 1.41
CA ILE A 66 -16.61 -9.22 0.53
C ILE A 66 -17.38 -10.52 0.23
N LYS A 67 -17.25 -11.03 -1.01
CA LYS A 67 -17.71 -12.37 -1.42
C LYS A 67 -16.51 -13.13 -1.95
N THR A 68 -16.11 -14.20 -1.29
CA THR A 68 -15.05 -15.10 -1.76
C THR A 68 -15.60 -15.95 -2.91
N VAL A 69 -14.86 -16.04 -4.00
CA VAL A 69 -15.25 -16.78 -5.21
C VAL A 69 -14.09 -17.68 -5.67
N ALA A 70 -14.42 -18.75 -6.39
CA ALA A 70 -13.39 -19.56 -7.04
C ALA A 70 -12.64 -18.73 -8.10
N ALA A 71 -11.36 -19.03 -8.30
CA ALA A 71 -10.53 -18.41 -9.33
C ALA A 71 -10.86 -18.98 -10.73
N ASP A 72 -12.12 -18.84 -11.14
CA ASP A 72 -12.69 -19.35 -12.39
C ASP A 72 -13.46 -18.22 -13.10
N PRO A 73 -13.19 -17.97 -14.40
CA PRO A 73 -13.81 -16.86 -15.13
C PRO A 73 -15.35 -16.89 -15.16
N GLU A 74 -15.97 -18.06 -15.32
CA GLU A 74 -17.44 -18.14 -15.41
C GLU A 74 -18.08 -17.89 -14.04
N THR A 75 -17.47 -18.41 -12.97
CA THR A 75 -17.87 -18.13 -11.59
C THR A 75 -17.82 -16.63 -11.29
N ILE A 76 -16.73 -15.94 -11.68
CA ILE A 76 -16.59 -14.49 -11.48
C ILE A 76 -17.68 -13.74 -12.24
N LYS A 77 -17.90 -14.07 -13.52
CA LYS A 77 -18.91 -13.44 -14.37
C LYS A 77 -20.31 -13.59 -13.77
N GLN A 78 -20.67 -14.80 -13.32
CA GLN A 78 -21.96 -15.07 -12.70
C GLN A 78 -22.18 -14.22 -11.44
N VAL A 79 -21.16 -14.11 -10.59
CA VAL A 79 -21.23 -13.28 -9.38
C VAL A 79 -21.39 -11.80 -9.69
N VAL A 80 -20.75 -11.30 -10.76
CA VAL A 80 -20.94 -9.92 -11.22
C VAL A 80 -22.38 -9.69 -11.66
N LEU A 81 -22.96 -10.59 -12.47
CA LEU A 81 -24.34 -10.48 -12.95
C LEU A 81 -25.35 -10.50 -11.79
N GLU A 82 -25.25 -11.49 -10.88
CA GLU A 82 -26.09 -11.58 -9.68
C GLU A 82 -26.03 -10.32 -8.81
N THR A 83 -24.83 -9.72 -8.68
CA THR A 83 -24.64 -8.51 -7.88
C THR A 83 -25.28 -7.29 -8.53
N LEU A 84 -25.32 -7.23 -9.85
CA LEU A 84 -25.98 -6.15 -10.59
C LEU A 84 -27.51 -6.28 -10.50
N GLU A 85 -28.05 -7.49 -10.67
CA GLU A 85 -29.49 -7.76 -10.56
C GLU A 85 -30.02 -7.52 -9.15
N ALA A 86 -29.28 -7.89 -8.11
CA ALA A 86 -29.69 -7.63 -6.72
C ALA A 86 -29.68 -6.14 -6.32
N ARG A 87 -29.16 -5.26 -7.18
CA ARG A 87 -29.08 -3.80 -6.96
C ARG A 87 -30.09 -3.00 -7.79
N SER A 88 -30.73 -3.61 -8.78
CA SER A 88 -31.85 -3.05 -9.55
C SER A 88 -33.17 -3.27 -8.82
#